data_AF-A0A5C4QE91-F1
#
_entry.id   AF-A0A5C4QE91-F1
#
_cell.length_a   1.000
_cell.length_b   1.000
_cell.length_c   1.000
_cell.angle_alpha   90.00
_cell.angle_beta   90.00
_cell.angle_gamma   90.00
#
_symmetry.space_group_name_H-M   'P 1'
#
loop_
_entity.id
_entity.type
_entity.pdbx_description
1 polymer ?
#
loop_
_entity_poly.entity_id
_entity_poly.type
_entity_poly.pdbx_seq_one_letter_code
_entity_poly.pdbx_strand_id
1 'polypeptide(L)'
;MHNLPTPPVSEHPAWCDKQDCERRAEHRSPAMNVDTNRPEAAIVDVALTQALHPLAEPAVSMTVIEGQAAQHIALSIGQARVLRYRLANLIDAAKGGQR
;
A
#
# COMPACT_ATOMS: atom_id res chain seq x y z
N MET A 1 39.91 15.06 -2.89
CA MET A 1 38.46 14.92 -2.67
C MET A 1 37.95 13.99 -3.77
N HIS A 2 37.64 12.74 -3.46
CA HIS A 2 37.09 11.81 -4.44
C HIS A 2 35.62 12.15 -4.67
N ASN A 3 35.28 12.58 -5.89
CA ASN A 3 33.89 12.66 -6.34
C ASN A 3 33.37 11.22 -6.46
N LEU A 4 32.57 10.80 -5.49
CA LEU A 4 31.74 9.62 -5.63
C LEU A 4 30.68 9.92 -6.71
N PRO A 5 30.48 9.06 -7.72
CA PRO A 5 29.39 9.24 -8.65
C PRO A 5 28.08 9.18 -7.86
N THR A 6 27.29 10.26 -7.92
CA THR A 6 25.91 10.28 -7.46
C THR A 6 25.16 9.17 -8.21
N PRO A 7 24.53 8.19 -7.55
CA PRO A 7 23.71 7.21 -8.25
C PRO A 7 22.58 7.95 -8.98
N PRO A 8 22.14 7.46 -10.15
CA PRO A 8 21.07 8.10 -10.91
C PRO A 8 19.83 8.22 -10.04
N VAL A 9 19.25 9.42 -10.05
CA VAL A 9 18.02 9.75 -9.33
C VAL A 9 16.86 9.00 -10.00
N SER A 10 16.20 8.13 -9.23
CA SER A 10 14.79 7.73 -9.39
C SER A 10 14.37 7.22 -10.79
N GLU A 11 14.80 6.02 -11.19
CA GLU A 11 13.95 5.24 -12.09
C GLU A 11 12.69 4.82 -11.31
N HIS A 12 11.53 5.28 -11.76
CA HIS A 12 10.25 4.90 -11.16
C HIS A 12 10.15 3.37 -11.06
N PRO A 13 9.75 2.83 -9.90
CA PRO A 13 9.47 1.40 -9.79
C PRO A 13 8.45 0.95 -10.85
N ALA A 14 8.59 -0.28 -11.34
CA ALA A 14 7.72 -0.82 -12.40
C ALA A 14 6.21 -0.80 -12.05
N TRP A 15 5.88 -0.79 -10.75
CA TRP A 15 4.50 -0.73 -10.24
C TRP A 15 3.97 0.70 -10.06
N CYS A 16 4.79 1.73 -10.24
CA CYS A 16 4.41 3.11 -10.01
C CYS A 16 3.48 3.64 -11.13
N ASP A 17 2.42 4.36 -10.73
CA ASP A 17 1.47 5.03 -11.62
C ASP A 17 2.04 6.29 -12.30
N LYS A 18 3.20 6.76 -11.82
CA LYS A 18 3.95 7.95 -12.27
C LYS A 18 3.21 9.28 -12.14
N GLN A 19 1.98 9.29 -11.65
CA GLN A 19 1.19 10.51 -11.49
C GLN A 19 1.67 11.26 -10.25
N ASP A 20 1.87 12.57 -10.36
CA ASP A 20 2.14 13.47 -9.22
C ASP A 20 3.25 12.99 -8.23
N CYS A 21 4.20 12.16 -8.66
CA CYS A 21 5.16 11.55 -7.73
C CYS A 21 6.01 12.60 -7.02
N GLU A 22 6.53 13.58 -7.77
CA GLU A 22 7.30 14.70 -7.25
C GLU A 22 6.49 15.54 -6.25
N ARG A 23 5.24 15.88 -6.62
CA ARG A 23 4.34 16.66 -5.75
C ARG A 23 4.02 15.93 -4.44
N ARG A 24 3.87 14.61 -4.48
CA ARG A 24 3.58 13.78 -3.30
C ARG A 24 4.85 13.40 -2.52
N ALA A 25 6.04 13.63 -3.08
CA ALA A 25 7.31 13.09 -2.59
C ALA A 25 7.29 11.56 -2.38
N GLU A 26 6.43 10.84 -3.12
CA GLU A 26 6.34 9.38 -3.10
C GLU A 26 5.94 8.79 -4.47
N HIS A 27 6.46 7.62 -4.78
CA HIS A 27 5.91 6.71 -5.77
C HIS A 27 4.69 5.99 -5.19
N ARG A 28 3.63 5.89 -5.99
CA ARG A 28 2.42 5.12 -5.64
C ARG A 28 2.01 4.22 -6.78
N SER A 29 1.47 3.03 -6.50
CA SER A 29 0.73 2.24 -7.49
C SER A 29 -0.67 2.79 -7.68
N PRO A 30 -1.41 2.37 -8.73
CA PRO A 30 -2.85 2.54 -8.73
C PRO A 30 -3.45 1.98 -7.43
N ALA A 31 -4.41 2.70 -6.84
CA ALA A 31 -5.14 2.23 -5.67
C ALA A 31 -6.09 1.10 -6.08
N MET A 32 -6.06 0.01 -5.32
CA MET A 32 -6.99 -1.10 -5.44
C MET A 32 -8.09 -0.91 -4.40
N ASN A 33 -9.31 -0.67 -4.87
CA ASN A 33 -10.48 -0.64 -4.01
C ASN A 33 -10.84 -2.06 -3.57
N VAL A 34 -11.05 -2.26 -2.27
CA VAL A 34 -11.53 -3.53 -1.71
C VAL A 34 -13.06 -3.55 -1.81
N ASP A 35 -13.55 -3.65 -3.05
CA ASP A 35 -14.97 -3.63 -3.36
C ASP A 35 -15.59 -5.04 -3.24
N THR A 36 -16.70 -5.15 -2.50
CA THR A 36 -17.49 -6.38 -2.36
C THR A 36 -18.71 -6.41 -3.29
N ASN A 37 -18.89 -5.38 -4.13
CA ASN A 37 -20.09 -5.06 -4.91
C ASN A 37 -21.35 -4.93 -4.03
N ARG A 38 -21.18 -4.48 -2.78
CA ARG A 38 -22.26 -4.27 -1.81
C ARG A 38 -22.05 -2.97 -1.04
N PRO A 39 -23.11 -2.38 -0.45
CA PRO A 39 -22.94 -1.24 0.44
C PRO A 39 -22.12 -1.65 1.67
N GLU A 40 -20.93 -1.07 1.81
CA GLU A 40 -20.06 -1.20 2.98
C GLU A 40 -20.09 0.10 3.80
N ALA A 41 -19.92 0.00 5.12
CA ALA A 41 -19.89 1.17 5.99
C ALA A 41 -18.67 2.07 5.75
N ALA A 42 -17.59 1.51 5.19
CA ALA A 42 -16.37 2.21 4.85
C ALA A 42 -15.78 1.68 3.53
N ILE A 43 -15.10 2.56 2.80
CA ILE A 43 -14.33 2.21 1.60
C ILE A 43 -12.88 1.95 2.03
N VAL A 44 -12.27 0.87 1.54
CA VAL A 44 -10.86 0.57 1.80
C VAL A 44 -10.09 0.56 0.48
N ASP A 45 -9.07 1.40 0.40
CA ASP A 45 -8.13 1.45 -0.71
C ASP A 45 -6.76 0.91 -0.27
N VAL A 46 -6.13 0.12 -1.14
CA VAL A 46 -4.79 -0.44 -0.91
C VAL A 46 -3.87 -0.07 -2.06
N ALA A 47 -2.65 0.37 -1.77
CA ALA A 47 -1.65 0.69 -2.77
C ALA A 47 -0.23 0.34 -2.29
N LEU A 48 0.71 0.16 -3.23
CA LEU A 48 2.13 0.23 -2.94
C LEU A 48 2.56 1.69 -2.88
N THR A 49 3.33 2.05 -1.86
CA THR A 49 3.95 3.36 -1.71
C THR A 49 5.44 3.23 -1.46
N GLN A 50 6.22 4.21 -1.90
CA GLN A 50 7.65 4.31 -1.61
C GLN A 50 8.04 5.78 -1.67
N ALA A 51 8.67 6.33 -0.63
CA ALA A 51 9.18 7.69 -0.67
C ALA A 51 10.22 7.85 -1.79
N LEU A 52 10.39 9.06 -2.35
CA LEU A 52 11.38 9.34 -3.41
C LEU A 52 12.86 9.28 -2.94
N HIS A 53 13.13 8.64 -1.81
CA HIS A 53 14.47 8.50 -1.28
C HIS A 53 15.12 7.21 -1.82
N PRO A 54 16.40 7.23 -2.26
CA PRO A 54 17.06 6.06 -2.86
C PRO A 54 17.11 4.79 -2.00
N LEU A 55 17.03 4.96 -0.68
CA LEU A 55 17.03 3.86 0.30
C LEU A 55 15.65 3.60 0.91
N ALA A 56 14.59 4.29 0.46
CA ALA A 56 13.26 4.01 0.97
C ALA A 56 12.82 2.61 0.53
N GLU A 57 12.39 1.80 1.48
CA GLU A 57 11.76 0.52 1.17
C GLU A 57 10.30 0.74 0.74
N PRO A 58 9.77 -0.06 -0.19
CA PRO A 58 8.35 -0.03 -0.50
C PRO A 58 7.51 -0.49 0.70
N ALA A 59 6.31 0.07 0.80
CA ALA A 59 5.31 -0.26 1.81
C ALA A 59 3.96 -0.53 1.14
N VAL A 60 3.08 -1.24 1.85
CA VAL A 60 1.67 -1.32 1.51
C VAL A 60 0.94 -0.26 2.34
N SER A 61 0.35 0.72 1.67
CA SER A 61 -0.56 1.66 2.29
C SER A 61 -1.99 1.17 2.21
N MET A 62 -2.71 1.26 3.32
CA MET A 62 -4.15 1.06 3.40
C MET A 62 -4.81 2.37 3.85
N THR A 63 -5.82 2.83 3.12
CA THR A 63 -6.63 3.98 3.48
C THR A 63 -8.06 3.53 3.67
N VAL A 64 -8.62 3.80 4.85
CA VAL A 64 -10.01 3.53 5.19
C VAL A 64 -10.76 4.86 5.19
N ILE A 65 -11.84 4.95 4.44
CA ILE A 65 -12.67 6.15 4.30
C ILE A 65 -14.06 5.84 4.85
N GLU A 66 -14.45 6.52 5.93
CA GLU A 66 -15.75 6.40 6.59
C GLU A 66 -16.39 7.79 6.68
N GLY A 67 -17.42 8.05 5.87
CA GLY A 67 -18.03 9.37 5.76
C GLY A 67 -17.03 10.44 5.29
N GLN A 68 -16.70 11.38 6.18
CA GLN A 68 -15.70 12.45 5.94
C GLN A 68 -14.34 12.16 6.60
N ALA A 69 -14.21 11.05 7.33
CA ALA A 69 -12.97 10.66 8.01
C ALA A 69 -12.15 9.71 7.13
N ALA A 70 -10.85 9.95 7.06
CA ALA A 70 -9.90 9.05 6.42
C ALA A 70 -8.83 8.62 7.43
N GLN A 71 -8.59 7.32 7.54
CA GLN A 71 -7.52 6.74 8.34
C GLN A 71 -6.52 6.05 7.42
N HIS A 72 -5.24 6.29 7.65
CA HIS A 72 -4.17 5.76 6.83
C HIS A 72 -3.22 4.93 7.67
N ILE A 73 -2.88 3.74 7.18
CA ILE A 73 -1.91 2.84 7.80
C ILE A 73 -0.93 2.40 6.73
N ALA A 74 0.36 2.53 7.03
CA ALA A 74 1.44 2.01 6.19
C ALA A 74 2.03 0.76 6.87
N LEU A 75 2.18 -0.30 6.08
CA LEU A 75 2.77 -1.57 6.51
C LEU A 75 4.04 -1.83 5.68
N SER A 76 5.10 -2.31 6.33
CA SER A 76 6.21 -2.87 5.55
C SER A 76 5.72 -4.07 4.71
N ILE A 77 6.43 -4.40 3.62
CA ILE A 77 6.08 -5.59 2.82
C ILE A 77 6.05 -6.87 3.67
N GLY A 78 6.94 -6.97 4.66
CA GLY A 78 6.96 -8.08 5.62
C GLY A 78 5.68 -8.16 6.46
N GLN A 79 5.23 -7.04 7.02
CA GLN A 79 3.98 -6.97 7.78
C GLN A 79 2.76 -7.26 6.89
N ALA A 80 2.72 -6.72 5.67
CA ALA A 80 1.64 -6.96 4.72
C ALA A 80 1.52 -8.45 4.33
N ARG A 81 2.65 -9.14 4.15
CA ARG A 81 2.69 -10.59 3.91
C ARG A 81 2.09 -11.37 5.09
N VAL A 82 2.50 -11.06 6.31
CA VAL A 82 1.97 -11.70 7.52
C VAL A 82 0.47 -11.43 7.64
N LEU A 83 0.03 -10.19 7.44
CA LEU A 83 -1.39 -9.82 7.48
C LEU A 83 -2.21 -10.62 6.47
N ARG A 84 -1.75 -10.75 5.22
CA ARG A 84 -2.40 -11.57 4.20
C ARG A 84 -2.66 -13.01 4.68
N TYR A 85 -1.65 -13.64 5.29
CA TYR A 85 -1.81 -15.00 5.83
C TYR A 85 -2.79 -15.05 7.00
N ARG A 86 -2.76 -14.07 7.91
CA ARG A 86 -3.68 -14.00 9.05
C ARG A 86 -5.13 -13.79 8.59
N LEU A 87 -5.34 -12.92 7.60
CA LEU A 87 -6.67 -12.69 7.01
C LEU A 87 -7.22 -13.95 6.36
N ALA A 88 -6.42 -14.68 5.58
CA ALA A 88 -6.85 -15.94 4.97
C ALA A 88 -7.33 -16.94 6.04
N ASN A 89 -6.55 -17.11 7.11
CA ASN A 89 -6.92 -18.01 8.21
C ASN A 89 -8.22 -17.59 8.92
N LEU A 90 -8.44 -16.28 9.13
CA LEU A 90 -9.67 -15.77 9.74
C LEU A 90 -10.89 -15.98 8.83
N ILE A 91 -10.73 -15.77 7.52
CA ILE A 91 -11.79 -16.01 6.53
C ILE A 91 -12.16 -17.50 6.48
N ASP A 92 -11.18 -18.39 6.50
CA ASP A 92 -11.42 -19.83 6.50
C ASP A 92 -12.09 -20.28 7.81
N ALA A 93 -11.67 -19.73 8.95
CA ALA A 93 -12.32 -19.98 10.24
C ALA A 93 -13.78 -19.52 10.26
N ALA A 94 -14.09 -18.36 9.68
CA ALA A 94 -15.46 -17.85 9.59
C ALA A 94 -16.39 -18.77 8.77
N LYS A 95 -15.86 -19.48 7.76
CA LYS A 95 -16.61 -20.48 6.99
C LYS A 95 -16.83 -21.78 7.76
N GLY A 96 -15.93 -22.12 8.69
CA GLY A 96 -15.91 -23.37 9.45
C GLY A 96 -16.60 -23.36 10.82
N GLY A 97 -17.18 -22.22 11.24
CA GLY A 97 -18.03 -22.11 12.44
C GLY A 97 -19.47 -22.62 12.28
N GLN A 98 -19.84 -23.05 11.06
CA GLN A 98 -21.04 -23.86 10.81
C GLN A 98 -20.63 -25.33 10.68
N ARG A 99 -20.44 -26.00 11.82
CA ARG A 99 -20.39 -27.46 11.91
C ARG A 99 -21.31 -27.92 13.02
#